data_AF-A0A4P9WQ57-F1
#
_entry.id   AF-A0A4P9WQ57-F1
#
_cell.length_a   1.000
_cell.length_b   1.000
_cell.length_c   1.000
_cell.angle_alpha   90.00
_cell.angle_beta   90.00
_cell.angle_gamma   90.00
#
_symmetry.space_group_name_H-M   'P 1'
#
loop_
_entity.id
_entity.type
_entity.pdbx_description
1 polymer ?
#
loop_
_entity_poly.entity_id
_entity_poly.type
_entity_poly.pdbx_seq_one_letter_code
_entity_poly.pdbx_strand_id
1 'polypeptide(L)' 'EETRRMKEEGNVLFRSKQYRGAIAQYTEALGHMPADCVPLQKDRAVLFHNRAVCYHCLDQTDAVIADATAALQLDP' A
#
# COMPACT_ATOMS: atom_id res chain seq x y z
N GLU A 1 -7.78 -14.00 -2.00
CA GLU A 1 -7.28 -13.98 -3.39
C GLU A 1 -7.43 -12.61 -4.04
N GLU A 2 -8.57 -11.94 -3.86
CA GLU A 2 -8.85 -10.62 -4.42
C GLU A 2 -7.83 -9.54 -4.04
N THR A 3 -7.48 -9.43 -2.76
CA THR A 3 -6.47 -8.48 -2.28
C THR A 3 -5.08 -8.71 -2.90
N ARG A 4 -4.75 -9.97 -3.20
CA ARG A 4 -3.48 -10.33 -3.85
C ARG A 4 -3.47 -9.85 -5.30
N ARG A 5 -4.60 -9.96 -6.02
CA ARG A 5 -4.75 -9.39 -7.37
C ARG A 5 -4.63 -7.87 -7.35
N MET A 6 -5.31 -7.20 -6.41
CA MET A 6 -5.22 -5.74 -6.28
C MET A 6 -3.78 -5.27 -6.01
N LYS A 7 -3.04 -6.01 -5.17
CA LYS A 7 -1.60 -5.75 -4.96
C LYS A 7 -0.81 -5.89 -6.27
N GLU A 8 -1.04 -6.96 -7.03
CA GLU A 8 -0.37 -7.21 -8.30
C GLU A 8 -0.69 -6.12 -9.35
N GLU A 9 -1.95 -5.69 -9.44
CA GLU A 9 -2.39 -4.59 -10.31
C GLU A 9 -1.75 -3.26 -9.92
N GLY A 10 -1.70 -2.95 -8.62
CA GLY A 10 -0.98 -1.78 -8.11
C GLY A 10 0.51 -1.82 -8.47
N ASN A 11 1.15 -3.00 -8.38
CA ASN A 11 2.55 -3.18 -8.78
C ASN A 11 2.76 -2.96 -10.28
N VAL A 12 1.82 -3.39 -11.12
CA VAL A 12 1.85 -3.13 -12.58
C VAL A 12 1.77 -1.63 -12.84
N LEU A 13 0.81 -0.94 -12.22
CA LEU A 13 0.67 0.53 -12.35
C LEU A 13 1.92 1.27 -11.88
N PHE A 14 2.52 0.84 -10.77
CA PHE A 14 3.76 1.40 -10.26
C PHE A 14 4.92 1.25 -11.26
N ARG A 15 5.10 0.06 -11.84
CA ARG A 15 6.13 -0.20 -12.88
C ARG A 15 5.89 0.64 -14.14
N SER A 16 4.64 0.94 -14.46
CA SER A 16 4.25 1.85 -15.54
C SER A 16 4.34 3.35 -15.16
N LYS A 17 4.88 3.69 -13.98
CA LYS A 17 4.97 5.05 -13.42
C LYS A 17 3.61 5.74 -13.24
N GLN A 18 2.52 4.98 -13.24
CA GLN A 18 1.17 5.49 -12.98
C GLN A 18 0.92 5.52 -11.46
N TYR A 19 1.69 6.34 -10.75
CA TYR A 19 1.72 6.34 -9.28
C TYR A 19 0.36 6.62 -8.64
N ARG A 20 -0.42 7.56 -9.18
CA ARG A 20 -1.77 7.86 -8.68
C ARG A 20 -2.72 6.67 -8.83
N GLY A 21 -2.62 5.94 -9.94
CA GLY A 21 -3.39 4.71 -10.15
C GLY A 21 -2.97 3.61 -9.17
N ALA A 22 -1.66 3.42 -8.99
CA ALA A 22 -1.13 2.46 -8.01
C ALA A 22 -1.61 2.79 -6.58
N ILE A 23 -1.60 4.06 -6.19
CA ILE A 23 -2.11 4.55 -4.89
C ILE A 23 -3.58 4.18 -4.71
N ALA A 24 -4.42 4.42 -5.72
CA ALA A 24 -5.84 4.07 -5.67
C ALA A 24 -6.01 2.57 -5.45
N GLN A 25 -5.28 1.74 -6.23
CA GLN A 25 -5.37 0.29 -6.14
C GLN A 25 -4.93 -0.26 -4.78
N TYR A 26 -3.82 0.23 -4.22
CA TYR A 26 -3.37 -0.16 -2.89
C TYR A 26 -4.32 0.31 -1.79
N THR A 27 -4.95 1.47 -1.96
CA THR A 27 -5.93 1.99 -1.00
C THR A 27 -7.19 1.13 -0.97
N GLU A 28 -7.68 0.71 -2.14
CA GLU A 28 -8.79 -0.21 -2.24
C GLU A 28 -8.44 -1.56 -1.60
N ALA A 29 -7.27 -2.11 -1.94
CA ALA A 29 -6.76 -3.35 -1.32
C ALA A 29 -6.73 -3.28 0.22
N LEU A 30 -6.23 -2.18 0.78
CA LEU A 30 -6.20 -1.94 2.23
C LEU A 30 -7.61 -1.84 2.86
N GLY A 31 -8.60 -1.36 2.10
CA GLY A 31 -10.00 -1.28 2.52
C GLY A 31 -10.68 -2.65 2.58
N HIS A 32 -10.27 -3.60 1.75
CA HIS A 32 -10.76 -4.99 1.78
C HIS A 32 -10.08 -5.86 2.84
N MET A 33 -8.98 -5.39 3.44
CA MET A 33 -8.35 -6.06 4.57
C MET A 33 -8.98 -5.54 5.86
N PRO A 34 -9.40 -6.39 6.80
CA PRO A 34 -9.71 -5.99 8.17
C PRO A 34 -8.43 -5.64 8.92
N ALA A 35 -8.47 -4.63 9.81
CA ALA A 35 -7.28 -4.20 10.57
C ALA A 35 -6.97 -5.11 11.77
N ASP A 36 -7.99 -5.78 12.29
CA ASP A 36 -7.97 -6.72 13.40
C ASP A 36 -7.58 -8.15 13.00
N CYS A 37 -7.53 -8.44 11.70
CA CYS A 37 -7.15 -9.75 11.18
C CYS A 37 -5.62 -9.93 11.23
N VAL A 38 -5.12 -10.54 12.31
CA VAL A 38 -3.68 -10.79 12.55
C VAL A 38 -2.96 -11.46 11.36
N PRO A 39 -3.51 -12.51 10.70
CA PRO A 39 -2.84 -13.14 9.54
C PRO A 39 -2.58 -12.18 8.37
N LEU A 40 -3.35 -11.09 8.28
CA LEU A 40 -3.28 -10.12 7.20
C LEU A 40 -2.40 -8.91 7.51
N GLN A 41 -1.92 -8.74 8.75
CA GLN A 41 -1.14 -7.56 9.15
C GLN A 41 0.14 -7.40 8.32
N LYS A 42 0.85 -8.50 8.02
CA LYS A 42 2.03 -8.46 7.16
C LYS A 42 1.73 -8.01 5.73
N ASP A 43 0.67 -8.55 5.13
CA ASP A 43 0.26 -8.14 3.79
C ASP A 43 -0.22 -6.67 3.77
N ARG A 44 -0.88 -6.21 4.82
CA ARG A 44 -1.22 -4.79 4.99
C ARG A 44 0.03 -3.92 5.09
N ALA A 45 1.03 -4.32 5.88
CA ALA A 45 2.29 -3.58 6.01
C ALA A 45 2.97 -3.41 4.64
N VAL A 46 2.99 -4.47 3.82
CA VAL A 46 3.51 -4.42 2.44
C VAL A 46 2.73 -3.44 1.57
N LEU A 47 1.39 -3.41 1.66
CA LEU A 47 0.57 -2.45 0.90
C LEU A 47 0.82 -1.00 1.34
N PHE A 48 0.93 -0.74 2.64
CA PHE A 48 1.30 0.59 3.14
C PHE A 48 2.70 1.00 2.65
N HIS A 49 3.68 0.11 2.71
CA HIS A 49 5.02 0.37 2.16
C HIS A 49 4.98 0.70 0.68
N ASN A 50 4.29 -0.11 -0.14
CA ASN A 50 4.21 0.13 -1.58
C ASN A 50 3.51 1.45 -1.93
N ARG A 51 2.48 1.83 -1.16
CA ARG A 51 1.79 3.10 -1.32
C ARG A 51 2.66 4.28 -0.87
N ALA A 52 3.45 4.14 0.19
CA ALA A 52 4.46 5.12 0.60
C ALA A 52 5.49 5.37 -0.51
N VAL A 53 5.99 4.33 -1.17
CA VAL A 53 6.92 4.49 -2.30
C VAL A 53 6.27 5.27 -3.45
N CYS A 54 4.98 5.05 -3.74
CA CYS A 54 4.26 5.83 -4.75
C CYS A 54 4.14 7.30 -4.34
N TYR A 55 3.83 7.59 -3.08
CA TYR A 55 3.81 8.96 -2.56
C TYR A 55 5.18 9.63 -2.62
N HIS A 56 6.25 8.88 -2.37
CA HIS A 56 7.61 9.37 -2.51
C HIS A 56 7.91 9.77 -3.96
N CYS A 57 7.52 8.95 -4.94
CA CYS A 57 7.65 9.29 -6.37
C CYS A 57 6.82 10.51 -6.81
N LEU A 58 5.87 10.96 -5.99
CA LEU A 58 5.04 12.15 -6.23
C LEU A 58 5.45 13.33 -5.34
N ASP A 59 6.58 13.24 -4.64
CA ASP A 59 7.07 14.25 -3.67
C ASP A 59 6.05 14.59 -2.57
N GLN A 60 5.18 13.64 -2.19
CA GLN A 60 4.17 13.80 -1.14
C GLN A 60 4.70 13.33 0.22
N THR A 61 5.67 14.04 0.77
CA THR A 61 6.43 13.64 1.98
C THR A 61 5.54 13.31 3.19
N ASP A 62 4.50 14.09 3.46
CA ASP A 62 3.61 13.85 4.60
C ASP A 62 2.89 12.49 4.50
N ALA A 63 2.47 12.13 3.29
CA ALA A 63 1.81 10.86 3.02
C ALA A 63 2.80 9.67 3.12
N VAL A 64 4.07 9.88 2.73
CA VAL A 64 5.14 8.89 2.94
C VAL A 64 5.31 8.58 4.42
N ILE A 65 5.40 9.61 5.26
CA ILE A 65 5.59 9.46 6.71
C ILE A 65 4.40 8.71 7.32
N ALA A 66 3.17 9.07 6.93
CA ALA A 66 1.97 8.42 7.43
C ALA A 66 1.93 6.92 7.10
N ASP A 67 2.18 6.56 5.84
CA ASP A 67 2.14 5.16 5.40
C ASP A 67 3.33 4.35 5.93
N ALA A 68 4.53 4.93 6.01
CA ALA A 68 5.69 4.26 6.61
C ALA A 68 5.45 3.98 8.11
N THR A 69 4.86 4.93 8.84
CA THR A 69 4.49 4.74 10.24
C THR A 69 3.46 3.62 10.40
N ALA A 70 2.43 3.60 9.55
CA ALA A 70 1.41 2.55 9.57
C ALA A 70 1.99 1.16 9.26
N ALA A 71 2.94 1.07 8.31
CA ALA A 71 3.62 -0.19 8.00
C ALA A 71 4.42 -0.71 9.20
N LEU A 72 5.23 0.15 9.85
CA LEU A 72 6.03 -0.20 11.03
C LEU A 72 5.19 -0.59 12.24
N GLN A 73 3.98 -0.04 12.39
CA GLN A 73 3.06 -0.44 13.45
C GLN A 73 2.51 -1.87 13.26
N LEU A 74 2.46 -2.35 12.02
CA LEU A 74 1.91 -3.66 11.67
C LEU A 74 2.98 -4.74 11.55
N ASP A 75 4.17 -4.39 11.08
CA ASP A 75 5.34 -5.26 10.98
C ASP A 75 6.61 -4.44 11.33
N PRO A 76 7.02 -4.43 12.61
CA PRO A 76 8.14 -3.62 13.12
C PRO A 76 9.52 -4.00 12.57
#